data_AF-A0A1V3WTD6-F1
#
_entry.id   AF-A0A1V3WTD6-F1
#
_cell.length_a   1.000
_cell.length_b   1.000
_cell.length_c   1.000
_cell.angle_alpha   90.00
_cell.angle_beta   90.00
_cell.angle_gamma   90.00
#
_symmetry.space_group_name_H-M   'P 1'
#
loop_
_entity.id
_entity.type
_entity.pdbx_description
1 polymer ?
#
loop_
_entity_poly.entity_id
_entity_poly.type
_entity_poly.pdbx_seq_one_letter_code
_entity_poly.pdbx_strand_id
1 'polypeptide(L)'
;MRLLAQHQPFQHFIARLYGVLVDDAAEDARVSAAMLSGAIAVGVMHPLVAEIDDEALRSQLRRITRRLVGARDWADPTEVG
;
A
#
# COMPACT_ATOMS: atom_id res chain seq x y z
N MET A 1 17.87 -6.30 11.62
CA MET A 1 16.53 -5.75 11.33
C MET A 1 15.47 -6.84 11.50
N ARG A 2 15.05 -7.15 12.73
CA ARG A 2 13.96 -8.11 13.05
C ARG A 2 12.98 -7.54 14.09
N LEU A 3 12.99 -6.22 14.29
CA LEU A 3 12.24 -5.55 15.37
C LEU A 3 10.77 -5.27 15.00
N LEU A 4 10.48 -4.95 13.74
CA LEU A 4 9.10 -4.63 13.29
C LEU A 4 8.17 -5.85 13.29
N ALA A 5 8.72 -7.05 13.12
CA ALA A 5 7.95 -8.30 13.10
C ALA A 5 7.42 -8.71 14.49
N GLN A 6 7.89 -8.08 15.58
CA GLN A 6 7.47 -8.42 16.95
C GLN A 6 6.50 -7.38 17.55
N HIS A 7 6.25 -6.27 16.84
CA HIS A 7 5.28 -5.26 17.29
C HIS A 7 3.86 -5.72 16.95
N GLN A 8 3.14 -6.19 17.96
CA GLN A 8 1.72 -6.60 17.91
C GLN A 8 0.81 -5.59 17.15
N PRO A 9 0.93 -4.27 17.36
CA PRO A 9 0.13 -3.29 16.62
C PRO A 9 0.40 -3.29 15.11
N PHE A 10 1.66 -3.50 14.71
CA PHE A 10 2.06 -3.55 13.31
C PHE A 10 1.54 -4.82 12.63
N GLN A 11 1.59 -5.97 13.32
CA GLN A 11 1.02 -7.22 12.81
C GLN A 11 -0.50 -7.11 12.56
N HIS A 12 -1.23 -6.48 13.49
CA HIS A 12 -2.67 -6.30 13.37
C HIS A 12 -3.04 -5.34 12.23
N PHE A 13 -2.25 -4.28 12.04
CA PHE A 13 -2.38 -3.37 10.90
C PHE A 13 -2.16 -4.08 9.57
N ILE A 14 -1.08 -4.87 9.47
CA ILE A 14 -0.75 -5.63 8.26
C ILE A 14 -1.82 -6.68 7.95
N ALA A 15 -2.32 -7.42 8.94
CA ALA A 15 -3.39 -8.41 8.76
C ALA A 15 -4.69 -7.78 8.24
N ARG A 16 -5.08 -6.62 8.79
CA ARG A 16 -6.28 -5.89 8.34
C ARG A 16 -6.13 -5.36 6.92
N LEU A 17 -4.94 -4.87 6.59
CA LEU A 17 -4.62 -4.35 5.26
C LEU A 17 -4.60 -5.46 4.20
N TYR A 18 -4.02 -6.63 4.50
CA TYR A 18 -4.11 -7.81 3.62
C TYR A 18 -5.56 -8.27 3.43
N GLY A 19 -6.38 -8.28 4.49
CA GLY A 19 -7.79 -8.68 4.41
C GLY A 19 -8.64 -7.78 3.51
N VAL A 20 -8.35 -6.48 3.42
CA VAL A 20 -9.05 -5.54 2.52
C VAL A 20 -8.68 -5.74 1.05
N LEU A 21 -7.53 -6.35 0.79
CA LEU A 21 -6.90 -6.37 -0.53
C LEU A 21 -6.94 -7.73 -1.25
N VAL A 22 -7.19 -8.81 -0.50
CA VAL A 22 -7.06 -10.20 -0.99
C VAL A 22 -8.42 -10.82 -1.34
N ASP A 23 -9.55 -10.14 -1.08
CA ASP A 23 -10.86 -10.68 -1.45
C ASP A 23 -10.97 -10.83 -2.98
N ASP A 24 -11.12 -12.09 -3.39
CA ASP A 24 -11.26 -12.61 -4.76
C ASP A 24 -10.32 -12.07 -5.86
N ALA A 25 -9.11 -11.64 -5.49
CA ALA A 25 -8.14 -11.08 -6.43
C ALA A 25 -7.20 -12.16 -7.00
N ALA A 26 -6.94 -12.13 -8.31
CA ALA A 26 -5.94 -12.96 -8.99
C ALA A 26 -4.55 -12.85 -8.31
N GLU A 27 -3.69 -13.86 -8.45
CA GLU A 27 -2.41 -13.94 -7.73
C GLU A 27 -1.54 -12.68 -7.90
N ASP A 28 -1.51 -12.10 -9.09
CA ASP A 28 -0.82 -10.84 -9.40
C ASP A 28 -1.41 -9.62 -8.65
N ALA A 29 -2.73 -9.61 -8.46
CA ALA A 29 -3.40 -8.57 -7.69
C ALA A 29 -3.09 -8.69 -6.20
N ARG A 30 -2.95 -9.92 -5.66
CA ARG A 30 -2.52 -10.15 -4.27
C ARG A 30 -1.10 -9.65 -4.02
N VAL A 31 -0.15 -10.00 -4.89
CA VAL A 31 1.25 -9.54 -4.78
C VAL A 31 1.33 -8.02 -4.88
N SER A 32 0.62 -7.44 -5.83
CA SER A 32 0.58 -6.00 -6.04
C SER A 32 0.03 -5.26 -4.83
N ALA A 33 -1.02 -5.80 -4.23
CA ALA A 33 -1.64 -5.24 -3.06
C ALA A 33 -0.74 -5.39 -1.82
N ALA A 34 -0.04 -6.52 -1.68
CA ALA A 34 0.98 -6.74 -0.66
C ALA A 34 2.11 -5.70 -0.72
N MET A 35 2.65 -5.45 -1.92
CA MET A 35 3.73 -4.49 -2.13
C MET A 35 3.31 -3.06 -1.81
N LEU A 36 2.13 -2.64 -2.31
CA LEU A 36 1.59 -1.30 -2.05
C LEU A 36 1.35 -1.10 -0.54
N SER A 37 0.82 -2.13 0.11
CA SER A 37 0.59 -2.15 1.55
C SER A 37 1.86 -1.98 2.36
N GLY A 38 2.91 -2.73 2.00
CA GLY A 38 4.23 -2.60 2.62
C GLY A 38 4.84 -1.21 2.43
N ALA A 39 4.74 -0.67 1.21
CA ALA A 39 5.26 0.66 0.91
C ALA A 39 4.56 1.77 1.73
N ILE A 40 3.24 1.71 1.88
CA ILE A 40 2.48 2.64 2.72
C ILE A 40 2.87 2.49 4.19
N ALA A 41 2.96 1.25 4.69
CA ALA A 41 3.29 0.97 6.08
C ALA A 41 4.67 1.54 6.46
N VAL A 42 5.68 1.30 5.63
CA VAL A 42 7.04 1.83 5.83
C VAL A 42 7.06 3.35 5.65
N GLY A 43 6.35 3.88 4.65
CA GLY A 43 6.30 5.31 4.35
C GLY A 43 5.74 6.14 5.52
N VAL A 44 4.69 5.67 6.19
CA VAL A 44 4.10 6.35 7.36
C VAL A 44 5.03 6.33 8.57
N MET A 45 5.83 5.28 8.74
CA MET A 45 6.80 5.19 9.84
C MET A 45 8.12 5.92 9.54
N HIS A 46 8.28 6.51 8.36
CA HIS A 46 9.56 7.08 7.92
C HIS A 46 9.85 8.41 8.66
N PRO A 47 11.07 8.64 9.18
CA PRO A 47 11.39 9.88 9.91
C PRO A 47 11.15 11.17 9.11
N LEU A 48 11.24 11.12 7.78
CA LEU A 48 10.96 12.27 6.90
C LEU A 48 9.50 12.75 6.94
N VAL A 49 8.56 11.92 7.43
CA VAL A 49 7.15 12.30 7.59
C VAL A 49 6.76 12.52 9.05
N ALA A 50 7.71 12.42 10.00
CA ALA A 50 7.42 12.46 11.43
C ALA A 50 6.79 13.78 11.91
N GLU A 51 7.11 14.89 11.22
CA GLU A 51 6.61 16.23 11.54
C GLU A 51 5.37 16.62 10.70
N ILE A 52 4.84 15.69 9.88
CA ILE A 52 3.66 15.93 9.06
C ILE A 52 2.42 15.57 9.86
N ASP A 53 1.47 16.50 9.92
CA ASP A 53 0.15 16.26 10.53
C ASP A 53 -0.57 15.06 9.89
N ASP A 54 -1.28 14.29 10.71
CA ASP A 54 -1.96 13.06 10.29
C ASP A 54 -2.94 13.29 9.13
N GLU A 55 -3.68 14.40 9.10
CA GLU A 55 -4.62 14.68 8.01
C GLU A 55 -3.88 15.08 6.74
N ALA A 56 -2.81 15.85 6.85
CA ALA A 56 -1.94 16.18 5.73
C ALA A 56 -1.30 14.91 5.13
N LEU A 57 -0.80 14.02 5.98
CA LEU A 57 -0.20 12.74 5.57
C LEU A 57 -1.26 11.84 4.91
N ARG A 58 -2.45 11.75 5.48
CA ARG A 58 -3.56 10.97 4.94
C ARG A 58 -4.03 11.50 3.57
N SER A 59 -4.08 12.82 3.40
CA SER A 59 -4.37 13.47 2.12
C SER A 59 -3.31 13.14 1.05
N GLN A 60 -2.02 13.23 1.41
CA GLN A 60 -0.93 12.88 0.50
C GLN A 60 -0.93 11.40 0.12
N LEU A 61 -1.13 10.49 1.07
CA LEU A 61 -1.24 9.05 0.80
C LEU A 61 -2.39 8.75 -0.15
N ARG A 62 -3.57 9.33 0.08
CA ARG A 62 -4.71 9.19 -0.86
C ARG A 62 -4.37 9.66 -2.27
N ARG A 63 -3.63 10.76 -2.40
CA ARG A 63 -3.19 11.27 -3.71
C ARG A 63 -2.21 10.31 -4.41
N ILE A 64 -1.21 9.83 -3.68
CA ILE A 64 -0.17 8.92 -4.20
C ILE A 64 -0.79 7.57 -4.60
N THR A 65 -1.58 6.97 -3.70
CA THR A 65 -2.23 5.68 -3.96
C THR A 65 -3.16 5.75 -5.17
N ARG A 66 -3.96 6.83 -5.31
CA ARG A 66 -4.83 7.01 -6.48
C ARG A 66 -4.04 7.11 -7.79
N ARG A 67 -2.87 7.76 -7.78
CA ARG A 67 -1.99 7.84 -8.94
C ARG A 67 -1.34 6.50 -9.27
N LEU A 68 -0.98 5.70 -8.26
CA LEU A 68 -0.40 4.37 -8.46
C LEU A 68 -1.43 3.35 -8.97
N VAL A 69 -2.67 3.40 -8.46
CA VAL A 69 -3.75 2.51 -8.88
C VAL A 69 -4.33 2.95 -10.22
N GLY A 70 -4.61 4.26 -10.41
CA GLY A 70 -5.13 4.78 -11.67
C GLY A 70 -4.16 4.70 -12.85
N ALA A 71 -2.85 4.58 -12.59
CA ALA A 71 -1.86 4.29 -13.64
C ALA A 71 -1.88 2.82 -14.09
N ARG A 72 -2.46 1.89 -13.31
CA ARG A 72 -2.56 0.46 -13.66
C ARG A 72 -3.79 0.14 -14.50
N ASP A 73 -4.74 1.06 -14.63
CA ASP A 73 -5.89 0.93 -15.54
C ASP A 73 -5.55 1.28 -17.00
N TRP A 74 -4.32 1.70 -17.30
CA TRP A 74 -3.82 1.74 -18.69
C TRP A 74 -3.23 0.37 -19.05
N ALA A 75 -4.11 -0.59 -19.34
CA ALA A 75 -3.74 -1.73 -20.16
C ALA A 75 -3.53 -1.23 -21.59
N ASP A 76 -2.36 -1.51 -22.15
CA ASP A 76 -1.95 -1.13 -23.49
C ASP A 76 -2.95 -1.65 -24.55
N PRO A 77 -3.62 -0.79 -25.34
CA PRO A 77 -4.54 -1.23 -26.39
C PRO A 77 -3.86 -1.85 -27.62
N THR A 78 -2.54 -2.08 -27.63
CA THR A 78 -1.82 -2.51 -28.84
C THR A 78 -1.45 -4.01 -28.93
N GLU A 79 -1.80 -4.84 -27.94
CA GLU A 79 -1.67 -6.31 -28.05
C GLU A 79 -3.00 -7.00 -28.38
N VAL A 80 -3.58 -6.68 -29.54
CA VAL A 80 -4.41 -7.64 -30.29
C VAL A 80 -4.05 -7.52 -31.77
N GLY A 81 -3.32 -8.52 -32.26
CA GLY A 81 -3.12 -8.75 -33.69
C GLY A 81 -4.37 -9.27 -34.37
#